data_AF-D0LTF0-F1
#
_entry.id   AF-D0LTF0-F1
#
_cell.length_a   1.000
_cell.length_b   1.000
_cell.length_c   1.000
_cell.angle_alpha   90.00
_cell.angle_beta   90.00
_cell.angle_gamma   90.00
#
_symmetry.space_group_name_H-M   'P 1'
#
loop_
_entity.id
_entity.type
_entity.pdbx_description
1 polymer ?
#
loop_
_entity_poly.entity_id
_entity_poly.type
_entity_poly.pdbx_seq_one_letter_code
_entity_poly.pdbx_strand_id
1 'polypeptide(L)'
;MLTPRPSLSSAIEFDIAEVAALHRECLLDPSTEPSLDQRRRARSAQRLAHAAFELGDRRAWETAQAVIWQLMRRESFRLVHPSDTEVIDILFRAEAASISLPVPPEELTLDEFCDVLDRDLAAALSQERFVEEQLEPLGAEDWCFLLSNFVPSGWDFARVIALTAAMLPLDLAIPLYENLYDEGGRGGQQVPHRVLFGRMLQALGAKEHDLDGQPLAAQGFLDRVVPEAIAELNTWCRMLWSRHPGGAIGALYSVEVSVPSYFAPLERLLRRQGLDDEALEYITGHQETDVEHAGQWRVLLQRYLERRPEERTAVYQGALLSANSDVLAWQSAVAALADWRAGRSFANIGEALRRGNVRTPDRVMSENPIEGYPAQAR
;
A
#
# COMPACT_ATOMS: atom_id res chain seq x y z
N MET A 1 15.50 13.47 -7.00
CA MET A 1 16.30 14.32 -6.09
C MET A 1 15.38 15.23 -5.29
N LEU A 2 14.99 14.81 -4.08
CA LEU A 2 14.45 15.74 -3.08
C LEU A 2 15.65 16.47 -2.47
N THR A 3 15.87 17.70 -2.90
CA THR A 3 16.77 18.61 -2.20
C THR A 3 16.05 19.07 -0.92
N PRO A 4 16.67 19.05 0.26
CA PRO A 4 16.04 19.60 1.46
C PRO A 4 15.86 21.11 1.23
N ARG A 5 14.61 21.52 0.99
CA ARG A 5 14.26 22.94 1.02
C ARG A 5 14.41 23.46 2.45
N PRO A 6 14.86 24.71 2.63
CA PRO A 6 15.03 25.29 3.96
C PRO A 6 13.71 25.20 4.74
N SER A 7 13.81 24.96 6.06
CA SER A 7 12.62 24.87 6.91
C SER A 7 11.82 26.17 6.79
N LEU A 8 10.59 26.04 6.29
CA LEU A 8 9.62 27.11 6.30
C LEU A 8 9.17 27.29 7.75
N SER A 9 9.85 28.18 8.46
CA SER A 9 9.44 28.69 9.78
C SER A 9 8.32 29.75 9.68
N SER A 10 7.56 29.81 8.59
CA SER A 10 6.60 30.90 8.43
C SER A 10 5.30 30.51 7.71
N ALA A 11 4.21 30.79 8.42
CA ALA A 11 2.99 31.42 7.89
C ALA A 11 1.96 30.57 7.13
N ILE A 12 1.73 29.32 7.55
CA ILE A 12 0.39 28.72 7.35
C ILE A 12 -0.11 28.37 8.74
N GLU A 13 -1.05 29.16 9.27
CA GLU A 13 -1.96 28.69 10.31
C GLU A 13 -2.77 27.54 9.68
N PHE A 14 -2.17 26.35 9.73
CA PHE A 14 -2.87 25.10 9.54
C PHE A 14 -3.94 25.12 10.63
N ASP A 15 -5.21 25.23 10.27
CA ASP A 15 -6.28 25.06 11.24
C ASP A 15 -6.30 23.59 11.63
N ILE A 16 -5.37 23.25 12.54
CA ILE A 16 -5.15 21.93 13.09
C ILE A 16 -6.47 21.41 13.64
N ALA A 17 -7.37 22.28 14.11
CA ALA A 17 -8.64 21.88 14.68
C ALA A 17 -9.57 21.24 13.63
N GLU A 18 -9.65 21.79 12.41
CA GLU A 18 -10.50 21.24 11.33
C GLU A 18 -9.93 19.95 10.74
N VAL A 19 -8.61 19.89 10.50
CA VAL A 19 -7.95 18.65 10.03
C VAL A 19 -8.00 17.57 11.10
N ALA A 20 -7.80 17.93 12.37
CA ALA A 20 -7.97 16.99 13.48
C ALA A 20 -9.42 16.56 13.64
N ALA A 21 -10.40 17.42 13.34
CA ALA A 21 -11.81 17.05 13.34
C ALA A 21 -12.11 16.05 12.22
N LEU A 22 -11.64 16.30 11.00
CA LEU A 22 -11.75 15.36 9.88
C LEU A 22 -11.10 14.01 10.23
N HIS A 23 -9.88 14.01 10.75
CA HIS A 23 -9.19 12.80 11.18
C HIS A 23 -9.97 12.07 12.28
N ARG A 24 -10.45 12.77 13.32
CA ARG A 24 -11.27 12.18 14.39
C ARG A 24 -12.56 11.57 13.84
N GLU A 25 -13.26 12.23 12.93
CA GLU A 25 -14.46 11.68 12.28
C GLU A 25 -14.20 10.40 11.51
N CYS A 26 -13.02 10.29 10.89
CA CYS A 26 -12.62 9.08 10.17
C CYS A 26 -12.33 7.92 11.14
N LEU A 27 -12.00 8.20 12.41
CA LEU A 27 -11.79 7.20 13.45
C LEU A 27 -13.08 6.78 14.19
N LEU A 28 -14.19 7.51 14.02
CA LEU A 28 -15.46 7.18 14.67
C LEU A 28 -16.18 6.03 13.94
N ASP A 29 -17.07 5.36 14.67
CA ASP A 29 -17.96 4.32 14.11
C ASP A 29 -18.58 4.81 12.79
N PRO A 30 -18.54 4.01 11.69
CA PRO A 30 -19.14 4.33 10.40
C PRO A 30 -20.61 4.80 10.43
N SER A 31 -21.35 4.49 11.50
CA SER A 31 -22.73 4.94 11.74
C SER A 31 -22.86 6.34 12.32
N THR A 32 -21.74 6.96 12.71
CA THR A 32 -21.74 8.32 13.25
C THR A 32 -21.84 9.33 12.12
N GLU A 33 -22.82 10.23 12.17
CA GLU A 33 -22.90 11.33 11.21
C GLU A 33 -21.66 12.23 11.30
N PRO A 34 -21.11 12.71 10.16
CA PRO A 34 -20.06 13.71 10.15
C PRO A 34 -20.46 14.94 10.97
N SER A 35 -19.56 15.40 11.85
CA SER A 35 -19.76 16.66 12.60
C SER A 35 -19.46 17.91 11.74
N LEU A 36 -18.64 17.74 10.70
CA LEU A 36 -18.33 18.72 9.68
C LEU A 36 -19.28 18.56 8.49
N ASP A 37 -19.84 19.67 8.02
CA ASP A 37 -20.53 19.68 6.73
C ASP A 37 -19.57 19.37 5.57
N GLN A 38 -20.13 18.97 4.44
CA GLN A 38 -19.38 18.59 3.24
C GLN A 38 -18.37 19.66 2.78
N ARG A 39 -18.72 20.95 2.83
CA ARG A 39 -17.84 22.04 2.38
C ARG A 39 -16.63 22.20 3.30
N ARG A 40 -16.82 22.04 4.61
CA ARG A 40 -15.73 22.10 5.59
C ARG A 40 -14.79 20.90 5.46
N ARG A 41 -15.33 19.70 5.18
CA ARG A 41 -14.54 18.50 4.90
C ARG A 41 -13.68 18.66 3.65
N ALA A 42 -14.27 19.10 2.54
CA ALA A 42 -13.54 19.34 1.28
C ALA A 42 -12.40 20.36 1.46
N ARG A 43 -12.67 21.48 2.15
CA ARG A 43 -11.65 22.50 2.47
C ARG A 43 -10.52 21.95 3.35
N SER A 44 -10.85 21.12 4.32
CA SER A 44 -9.86 20.47 5.20
C SER A 44 -8.98 19.51 4.40
N ALA A 45 -9.58 18.72 3.50
CA ALA A 45 -8.85 17.84 2.58
C ALA A 45 -7.92 18.61 1.64
N GLN A 46 -8.35 19.75 1.09
CA GLN A 46 -7.50 20.61 0.24
C GLN A 46 -6.28 21.15 0.99
N ARG A 47 -6.48 21.61 2.23
CA ARG A 47 -5.38 22.10 3.08
C ARG A 47 -4.40 20.98 3.44
N LEU A 48 -4.93 19.81 3.79
CA LEU A 48 -4.15 18.62 4.08
C LEU A 48 -3.33 18.18 2.85
N ALA A 49 -3.97 18.13 1.68
CA ALA A 49 -3.34 17.84 0.39
C ALA A 49 -2.20 18.81 0.07
N HIS A 50 -2.43 20.11 0.18
CA HIS A 50 -1.40 21.12 -0.07
C HIS A 50 -0.19 20.94 0.85
N ALA A 51 -0.42 20.77 2.16
CA ALA A 51 0.67 20.55 3.11
C ALA A 51 1.43 19.24 2.85
N ALA A 52 0.72 18.14 2.60
CA ALA A 52 1.30 16.83 2.37
C ALA A 52 2.11 16.75 1.07
N PHE A 53 1.51 17.16 -0.04
CA PHE A 53 2.00 16.83 -1.38
C PHE A 53 2.69 18.00 -2.10
N GLU A 54 2.30 19.24 -1.83
CA GLU A 54 2.95 20.42 -2.44
C GLU A 54 4.08 20.98 -1.58
N LEU A 55 3.89 21.04 -0.27
CA LEU A 55 4.91 21.52 0.67
C LEU A 55 5.85 20.41 1.16
N GLY A 56 5.46 19.14 1.00
CA GLY A 56 6.24 17.99 1.45
C GLY A 56 6.30 17.84 2.97
N ASP A 57 5.27 18.30 3.71
CA ASP A 57 5.22 18.11 5.15
C ASP A 57 4.93 16.64 5.48
N ARG A 58 5.91 15.97 6.11
CA ARG A 58 5.82 14.54 6.43
C ARG A 58 4.61 14.21 7.30
N ARG A 59 4.30 15.01 8.31
CA ARG A 59 3.19 14.71 9.24
C ARG A 59 1.83 14.88 8.56
N ALA A 60 1.71 15.89 7.70
CA ALA A 60 0.53 16.06 6.87
C ALA A 60 0.37 14.88 5.90
N TRP A 61 1.45 14.39 5.31
CA TRP A 61 1.43 13.21 4.45
C TRP A 61 0.96 11.96 5.21
N GLU A 62 1.54 11.66 6.37
CA GLU A 62 1.09 10.52 7.20
C GLU A 62 -0.39 10.65 7.59
N THR A 63 -0.84 11.86 7.92
CA THR A 63 -2.25 12.15 8.22
C THR A 63 -3.15 11.93 7.01
N ALA A 64 -2.71 12.34 5.81
CA ALA A 64 -3.43 12.10 4.57
C ALA A 64 -3.59 10.60 4.30
N GLN A 65 -2.52 9.81 4.45
CA GLN A 65 -2.57 8.35 4.26
C GLN A 65 -3.52 7.67 5.25
N ALA A 66 -3.46 8.07 6.53
CA ALA A 66 -4.38 7.55 7.53
C ALA A 66 -5.84 7.90 7.24
N VAL A 67 -6.13 9.14 6.81
CA VAL A 67 -7.48 9.57 6.43
C VAL A 67 -8.00 8.78 5.23
N ILE A 68 -7.20 8.65 4.16
CA ILE A 68 -7.58 7.88 2.97
C ILE A 68 -7.91 6.44 3.39
N TRP A 69 -7.01 5.78 4.11
CA TRP A 69 -7.18 4.39 4.53
C TRP A 69 -8.44 4.18 5.36
N GLN A 70 -8.67 5.03 6.36
CA GLN A 70 -9.86 4.95 7.21
C GLN A 70 -11.14 5.12 6.41
N LEU A 71 -11.20 6.10 5.51
CA LEU A 71 -12.37 6.32 4.66
C LEU A 71 -12.60 5.11 3.75
N MET A 72 -11.57 4.62 3.05
CA MET A 72 -11.63 3.44 2.17
C MET A 72 -12.07 2.15 2.91
N ARG A 73 -11.71 1.99 4.19
CA ARG A 73 -12.09 0.82 4.99
C ARG A 73 -13.52 0.89 5.52
N ARG A 74 -14.09 2.09 5.70
CA ARG A 74 -15.54 2.25 5.96
C ARG A 74 -16.37 1.69 4.81
N GLU A 75 -15.82 1.72 3.59
CA GLU A 75 -16.47 1.28 2.35
C GLU A 75 -16.60 -0.24 2.24
N SER A 76 -15.82 -1.02 2.99
CA SER A 76 -15.89 -2.48 2.97
C SER A 76 -17.26 -3.02 3.42
N PHE A 77 -18.12 -2.17 4.01
CA PHE A 77 -19.45 -2.55 4.50
C PHE A 77 -20.59 -1.59 4.13
N ARG A 78 -20.35 -0.50 3.37
CA ARG A 78 -21.38 0.54 3.08
C ARG A 78 -21.20 1.25 1.74
N LEU A 79 -22.31 1.80 1.22
CA LEU A 79 -22.28 2.84 0.18
C LEU A 79 -21.54 4.07 0.70
N VAL A 80 -20.57 4.56 -0.07
CA VAL A 80 -19.74 5.70 0.29
C VAL A 80 -20.59 6.95 0.45
N HIS A 81 -20.49 7.63 1.60
CA HIS A 81 -21.15 8.92 1.76
C HIS A 81 -20.51 9.92 0.77
N PRO A 82 -21.28 10.74 0.03
CA PRO A 82 -20.71 11.62 -1.00
C PRO A 82 -19.58 12.54 -0.51
N SER A 83 -19.61 12.96 0.76
CA SER A 83 -18.54 13.76 1.36
C SER A 83 -17.23 12.98 1.58
N ASP A 84 -17.29 11.66 1.75
CA ASP A 84 -16.10 10.81 1.90
C ASP A 84 -15.42 10.67 0.55
N THR A 85 -16.22 10.42 -0.51
CA THR A 85 -15.73 10.38 -1.90
C THR A 85 -15.04 11.67 -2.30
N GLU A 86 -15.61 12.83 -1.94
CA GLU A 86 -15.00 14.13 -2.24
C GLU A 86 -13.66 14.34 -1.52
N VAL A 87 -13.55 13.91 -0.25
CA VAL A 87 -12.29 13.97 0.50
C VAL A 87 -11.23 13.07 -0.12
N ILE A 88 -11.58 11.81 -0.42
CA ILE A 88 -10.68 10.83 -1.06
C ILE A 88 -10.20 11.36 -2.41
N ASP A 89 -11.12 11.86 -3.24
CA ASP A 89 -10.82 12.39 -4.57
C ASP A 89 -9.86 13.59 -4.52
N ILE A 90 -10.05 14.52 -3.59
CA ILE A 90 -9.12 15.65 -3.39
C ILE A 90 -7.72 15.16 -3.04
N LEU A 91 -7.61 14.21 -2.09
CA LEU A 91 -6.31 13.71 -1.62
C LEU A 91 -5.61 12.89 -2.72
N PHE A 92 -6.31 12.00 -3.42
CA PHE A 92 -5.74 11.20 -4.50
C PHE A 92 -5.28 12.04 -5.69
N ARG A 93 -6.04 13.08 -6.09
CA ARG A 93 -5.60 13.97 -7.16
C ARG A 93 -4.34 14.74 -6.79
N ALA A 94 -4.27 15.25 -5.57
CA ALA A 94 -3.10 15.98 -5.09
C ALA A 94 -1.87 15.08 -5.03
N GLU A 95 -2.03 13.86 -4.51
CA GLU A 95 -0.96 12.85 -4.50
C GLU A 95 -0.51 12.52 -5.93
N ALA A 96 -1.43 12.20 -6.83
CA ALA A 96 -1.11 11.88 -8.23
C ALA A 96 -0.37 13.02 -8.94
N ALA A 97 -0.70 14.28 -8.63
CA ALA A 97 0.00 15.44 -9.17
C ALA A 97 1.43 15.61 -8.61
N SER A 98 1.72 15.03 -7.44
CA SER A 98 3.04 15.10 -6.80
C SER A 98 3.98 13.95 -7.20
N ILE A 99 3.44 12.86 -7.73
CA ILE A 99 4.22 11.68 -8.14
C ILE A 99 4.66 11.84 -9.60
N SER A 100 5.97 11.77 -9.84
CA SER A 100 6.53 11.68 -11.18
C SER A 100 6.74 10.21 -11.54
N LEU A 101 5.92 9.67 -12.44
CA LEU A 101 6.08 8.29 -12.92
C LEU A 101 6.72 8.25 -14.30
N PRO A 102 7.55 7.24 -14.58
CA PRO A 102 8.09 7.05 -15.92
C PRO A 102 6.97 6.72 -16.90
N VAL A 103 7.24 6.98 -18.18
CA VAL A 103 6.37 6.65 -19.30
C VAL A 103 7.08 5.54 -20.08
N PRO A 104 6.37 4.50 -20.54
CA PRO A 104 7.01 3.47 -21.35
C PRO A 104 7.52 4.07 -22.67
N PRO A 105 8.58 3.50 -23.28
CA PRO A 105 9.03 3.92 -24.61
C PRO A 105 7.89 3.90 -25.63
N GLU A 106 7.91 4.87 -26.55
CA GLU A 106 6.97 4.92 -27.67
C GLU A 106 7.23 3.77 -28.66
N GLU A 107 6.21 3.44 -29.46
CA GLU A 107 6.30 2.51 -30.60
C GLU A 107 6.67 1.04 -30.31
N LEU A 108 6.59 0.58 -29.05
CA LEU A 108 6.75 -0.84 -28.73
C LEU A 108 5.60 -1.69 -29.26
N THR A 109 5.92 -2.87 -29.80
CA THR A 109 4.97 -3.99 -29.93
C THR A 109 4.50 -4.41 -28.53
N LEU A 110 3.41 -5.20 -28.45
CA LEU A 110 2.91 -5.65 -27.15
C LEU A 110 3.88 -6.59 -26.43
N ASP A 111 4.58 -7.45 -27.16
CA ASP A 111 5.60 -8.31 -26.57
C ASP A 111 6.78 -7.49 -26.02
N GLU A 112 7.29 -6.54 -26.81
CA GLU A 112 8.38 -5.66 -26.36
C GLU A 112 7.95 -4.79 -25.17
N PHE A 113 6.68 -4.34 -25.13
CA PHE A 113 6.14 -3.63 -23.98
C PHE A 113 6.15 -4.49 -22.71
N CYS A 114 5.69 -5.73 -22.79
CA CYS A 114 5.69 -6.64 -21.65
C CYS A 114 7.12 -6.98 -21.20
N ASP A 115 8.06 -7.19 -22.13
CA ASP A 115 9.47 -7.43 -21.80
C ASP A 115 10.13 -6.23 -21.12
N VAL A 116 9.81 -5.01 -21.58
CA VAL A 116 10.26 -3.77 -20.93
C VAL A 116 9.67 -3.66 -19.52
N LEU A 117 8.37 -3.93 -19.37
CA LEU A 117 7.69 -3.87 -18.09
C LEU A 117 8.29 -4.88 -17.09
N ASP A 118 8.51 -6.13 -17.49
CA ASP A 118 9.11 -7.16 -16.64
C ASP A 118 10.51 -6.78 -16.18
N ARG A 119 11.34 -6.29 -17.10
CA ARG A 119 12.70 -5.86 -16.78
C ARG A 119 12.68 -4.71 -15.77
N ASP A 120 11.81 -3.72 -15.99
CA ASP A 120 11.76 -2.53 -15.14
C ASP A 120 11.14 -2.86 -13.76
N LEU A 121 10.18 -3.79 -13.70
CA LEU A 121 9.68 -4.37 -12.44
C LEU A 121 10.78 -5.12 -11.70
N ALA A 122 11.50 -6.02 -12.37
CA ALA A 122 12.62 -6.74 -11.78
C ALA A 122 13.68 -5.78 -11.23
N ALA A 123 13.99 -4.69 -11.96
CA ALA A 123 14.90 -3.66 -11.49
C ALA A 123 14.37 -2.95 -10.23
N ALA A 124 13.10 -2.53 -10.23
CA ALA A 124 12.48 -1.88 -9.06
C ALA A 124 12.48 -2.79 -7.83
N LEU A 125 12.15 -4.07 -8.00
CA LEU A 125 12.05 -5.06 -6.92
C LEU A 125 13.41 -5.58 -6.43
N SER A 126 14.44 -5.53 -7.28
CA SER A 126 15.81 -5.94 -6.92
C SER A 126 16.48 -5.02 -5.91
N GLN A 127 15.91 -3.84 -5.65
CA GLN A 127 16.48 -2.86 -4.73
C GLN A 127 16.29 -3.29 -3.27
N GLU A 128 17.35 -3.81 -2.66
CA GLU A 128 17.60 -3.84 -1.20
C GLU A 128 16.49 -4.43 -0.31
N ARG A 129 15.52 -5.18 -0.86
CA ARG A 129 14.42 -5.73 -0.06
C ARG A 129 14.94 -6.81 0.91
N PHE A 130 15.74 -7.77 0.43
CA PHE A 130 16.21 -8.89 1.26
C PHE A 130 17.73 -8.84 1.46
N VAL A 131 18.18 -7.88 2.26
CA VAL A 131 19.57 -7.86 2.75
C VAL A 131 19.69 -8.87 3.89
N GLU A 132 20.19 -10.08 3.59
CA GLU A 132 20.22 -11.22 4.53
C GLU A 132 20.92 -10.84 5.84
N GLU A 133 21.98 -10.03 5.81
CA GLU A 133 22.70 -9.55 6.99
C GLU A 133 21.85 -8.69 7.93
N GLN A 134 20.85 -7.96 7.39
CA GLN A 134 19.93 -7.16 8.19
C GLN A 134 18.80 -8.00 8.81
N LEU A 135 18.40 -9.07 8.11
CA LEU A 135 17.22 -9.88 8.45
C LEU A 135 17.57 -11.13 9.27
N GLU A 136 18.78 -11.66 9.14
CA GLU A 136 19.24 -12.85 9.88
C GLU A 136 19.15 -12.70 11.41
N PRO A 137 19.47 -11.54 12.03
CA PRO A 137 19.42 -11.37 13.48
C PRO A 137 18.01 -11.22 14.04
N LEU A 138 16.97 -11.16 13.21
CA LEU A 138 15.60 -10.88 13.66
C LEU A 138 15.00 -12.07 14.39
N GLY A 139 14.39 -11.80 15.55
CA GLY A 139 13.63 -12.80 16.30
C GLY A 139 12.16 -12.85 15.87
N ALA A 140 11.39 -13.78 16.44
CA ALA A 140 9.97 -13.97 16.11
C ALA A 140 9.14 -12.67 16.27
N GLU A 141 9.37 -11.88 17.33
CA GLU A 141 8.64 -10.61 17.54
C GLU A 141 8.99 -9.55 16.47
N ASP A 142 10.24 -9.51 15.99
CA ASP A 142 10.65 -8.60 14.93
C ASP A 142 10.00 -9.00 13.60
N TRP A 143 9.99 -10.30 13.29
CA TRP A 143 9.31 -10.84 12.12
C TRP A 143 7.80 -10.63 12.17
N CYS A 144 7.18 -10.84 13.34
CA CYS A 144 5.78 -10.53 13.57
C CYS A 144 5.50 -9.05 13.25
N PHE A 145 6.32 -8.13 13.76
CA PHE A 145 6.19 -6.71 13.45
C PHE A 145 6.35 -6.41 11.96
N LEU A 146 7.42 -6.89 11.32
CA LEU A 146 7.66 -6.65 9.89
C LEU A 146 6.50 -7.12 9.04
N LEU A 147 6.06 -8.38 9.21
CA LEU A 147 5.00 -8.95 8.39
C LEU A 147 3.62 -8.38 8.73
N SER A 148 3.40 -7.87 9.94
CA SER A 148 2.17 -7.17 10.31
C SER A 148 1.93 -5.89 9.50
N ASN A 149 2.99 -5.27 8.96
CA ASN A 149 2.85 -4.12 8.07
C ASN A 149 2.14 -4.46 6.75
N PHE A 150 2.18 -5.71 6.32
CA PHE A 150 1.59 -6.20 5.06
C PHE A 150 0.22 -6.86 5.23
N VAL A 151 -0.29 -6.88 6.47
CA VAL A 151 -1.66 -7.30 6.78
C VAL A 151 -2.72 -6.52 5.98
N PRO A 152 -2.65 -5.18 5.85
CA PRO A 152 -3.62 -4.43 5.08
C PRO A 152 -3.66 -4.85 3.60
N SER A 153 -2.50 -4.94 2.95
CA SER A 153 -2.42 -5.33 1.53
C SER A 153 -2.83 -6.80 1.32
N GLY A 154 -2.33 -7.71 2.16
CA GLY A 154 -2.68 -9.14 2.10
C GLY A 154 -4.17 -9.44 2.28
N TRP A 155 -4.89 -8.67 3.11
CA TRP A 155 -6.35 -8.86 3.26
C TRP A 155 -7.19 -8.20 2.18
N ASP A 156 -6.72 -7.10 1.60
CA ASP A 156 -7.48 -6.35 0.60
C ASP A 156 -7.17 -6.79 -0.84
N PHE A 157 -6.18 -7.64 -1.09
CA PHE A 157 -5.83 -8.13 -2.44
C PHE A 157 -7.02 -8.74 -3.19
N ALA A 158 -7.73 -9.70 -2.59
CA ALA A 158 -8.93 -10.31 -3.18
C ALA A 158 -10.02 -9.26 -3.51
N ARG A 159 -10.14 -8.19 -2.71
CA ARG A 159 -11.07 -7.08 -2.98
C ARG A 159 -10.63 -6.29 -4.21
N VAL A 160 -9.34 -6.03 -4.36
CA VAL A 160 -8.77 -5.35 -5.53
C VAL A 160 -9.00 -6.16 -6.81
N ILE A 161 -8.82 -7.48 -6.76
CA ILE A 161 -9.14 -8.37 -7.88
C ILE A 161 -10.62 -8.26 -8.25
N ALA A 162 -11.52 -8.41 -7.26
CA ALA A 162 -12.97 -8.40 -7.50
C ALA A 162 -13.46 -7.06 -8.13
N LEU A 163 -12.98 -5.94 -7.61
CA LEU A 163 -13.35 -4.61 -8.12
C LEU A 163 -12.75 -4.34 -9.50
N THR A 164 -11.53 -4.81 -9.77
CA THR A 164 -10.92 -4.70 -11.10
C THR A 164 -11.67 -5.55 -12.12
N ALA A 165 -12.05 -6.79 -11.76
CA ALA A 165 -12.82 -7.68 -12.62
C ALA A 165 -14.17 -7.08 -13.03
N ALA A 166 -14.84 -6.37 -12.10
CA ALA A 166 -16.12 -5.71 -12.35
C ALA A 166 -16.03 -4.57 -13.39
N MET A 167 -14.83 -4.01 -13.65
CA MET A 167 -14.60 -2.98 -14.66
C MET A 167 -14.32 -3.53 -16.05
N LEU A 168 -14.14 -4.85 -16.19
CA LEU A 168 -13.70 -5.49 -17.43
C LEU A 168 -14.84 -6.18 -18.19
N PRO A 169 -14.75 -6.29 -19.53
CA PRO A 169 -15.53 -7.25 -20.29
C PRO A 169 -15.34 -8.66 -19.74
N LEU A 170 -16.40 -9.48 -19.75
CA LEU A 170 -16.42 -10.78 -19.10
C LEU A 170 -15.24 -11.68 -19.50
N ASP A 171 -14.86 -11.69 -20.78
CA ASP A 171 -13.78 -12.53 -21.28
C ASP A 171 -12.38 -12.10 -20.80
N LEU A 172 -12.21 -10.82 -20.45
CA LEU A 172 -11.02 -10.31 -19.77
C LEU A 172 -11.12 -10.42 -18.25
N ALA A 173 -12.33 -10.52 -17.69
CA ALA A 173 -12.55 -10.68 -16.26
C ALA A 173 -12.36 -12.13 -15.77
N ILE A 174 -12.51 -13.14 -16.64
CA ILE A 174 -12.39 -14.56 -16.26
C ILE A 174 -11.09 -14.89 -15.51
N PRO A 175 -9.88 -14.51 -16.00
CA PRO A 175 -8.65 -14.79 -15.28
C PRO A 175 -8.62 -14.18 -13.87
N LEU A 176 -9.24 -13.00 -13.68
CA LEU A 176 -9.36 -12.38 -12.36
C LEU A 176 -10.33 -13.15 -11.46
N TYR A 177 -11.41 -13.72 -12.01
CA TYR A 177 -12.33 -14.53 -11.22
C TYR A 177 -11.72 -15.88 -10.81
N GLU A 178 -10.90 -16.47 -11.66
CA GLU A 178 -10.14 -17.69 -11.34
C GLU A 178 -9.14 -17.40 -10.21
N ASN A 179 -8.39 -16.30 -10.32
CA ASN A 179 -7.51 -15.83 -9.26
C ASN A 179 -8.27 -15.55 -7.95
N LEU A 180 -9.38 -14.81 -8.01
CA LEU A 180 -10.24 -14.55 -6.84
C LEU A 180 -10.76 -15.85 -6.19
N TYR A 181 -11.06 -16.87 -7.00
CA TYR A 181 -11.49 -18.17 -6.51
C TYR A 181 -10.37 -18.91 -5.78
N ASP A 182 -9.13 -18.83 -6.29
CA ASP A 182 -7.93 -19.36 -5.64
C ASP A 182 -7.65 -18.65 -4.31
N GLU A 183 -7.58 -17.31 -4.31
CA GLU A 183 -7.42 -16.46 -3.12
C GLU A 183 -8.46 -16.75 -2.02
N GLY A 184 -9.69 -17.03 -2.45
CA GLY A 184 -10.83 -17.36 -1.59
C GLY A 184 -10.84 -18.80 -1.05
N GLY A 185 -9.82 -19.62 -1.34
CA GLY A 185 -9.73 -21.01 -0.88
C GLY A 185 -10.63 -21.96 -1.67
N ARG A 186 -10.90 -21.66 -2.94
CA ARG A 186 -11.61 -22.53 -3.90
C ARG A 186 -12.95 -23.06 -3.37
N GLY A 187 -13.76 -22.18 -2.78
CA GLY A 187 -15.06 -22.55 -2.20
C GLY A 187 -14.97 -23.51 -1.01
N GLY A 188 -13.85 -23.49 -0.27
CA GLY A 188 -13.61 -24.33 0.92
C GLY A 188 -12.81 -25.61 0.64
N GLN A 189 -12.32 -25.80 -0.59
CA GLN A 189 -11.41 -26.90 -0.91
C GLN A 189 -9.98 -26.65 -0.39
N GLN A 190 -9.62 -25.38 -0.23
CA GLN A 190 -8.35 -24.92 0.32
C GLN A 190 -8.60 -23.88 1.42
N VAL A 191 -7.58 -23.63 2.23
CA VAL A 191 -7.64 -22.56 3.22
C VAL A 191 -7.46 -21.22 2.50
N PRO A 192 -8.34 -20.22 2.69
CA PRO A 192 -8.19 -18.92 2.05
C PRO A 192 -6.86 -18.26 2.42
N HIS A 193 -6.22 -17.56 1.48
CA HIS A 193 -4.89 -16.96 1.68
C HIS A 193 -4.84 -16.03 2.89
N ARG A 194 -5.90 -15.24 3.11
CA ARG A 194 -6.05 -14.41 4.32
C ARG A 194 -5.94 -15.18 5.64
N VAL A 195 -6.39 -16.43 5.69
CA VAL A 195 -6.35 -17.28 6.89
C VAL A 195 -4.95 -17.89 7.04
N LEU A 196 -4.32 -18.29 5.94
CA LEU A 196 -2.94 -18.77 5.93
C LEU A 196 -1.96 -17.69 6.40
N PHE A 197 -2.13 -16.44 5.94
CA PHE A 197 -1.31 -15.32 6.39
C PHE A 197 -1.46 -15.08 7.91
N GLY A 198 -2.71 -15.10 8.40
CA GLY A 198 -2.99 -15.00 9.84
C GLY A 198 -2.33 -16.12 10.64
N ARG A 199 -2.38 -17.36 10.17
CA ARG A 199 -1.72 -18.51 10.80
C ARG A 199 -0.21 -18.31 10.91
N MET A 200 0.44 -17.84 9.84
CA MET A 200 1.87 -17.54 9.85
C MET A 200 2.21 -16.49 10.91
N LEU A 201 1.42 -15.43 11.01
CA LEU A 201 1.61 -14.38 12.03
C LEU A 201 1.39 -14.93 13.45
N GLN A 202 0.40 -15.82 13.67
CA GLN A 202 0.20 -16.48 14.98
C GLN A 202 1.41 -17.32 15.37
N ALA A 203 2.02 -18.03 14.43
CA ALA A 203 3.24 -18.81 14.67
C ALA A 203 4.43 -17.92 15.09
N LEU A 204 4.43 -16.66 14.67
CA LEU A 204 5.40 -15.62 15.07
C LEU A 204 5.01 -14.88 16.37
N GLY A 205 3.88 -15.24 16.99
CA GLY A 205 3.42 -14.68 18.26
C GLY A 205 2.40 -13.55 18.13
N ALA A 206 1.86 -13.28 16.94
CA ALA A 206 0.75 -12.35 16.78
C ALA A 206 -0.47 -12.82 17.58
N LYS A 207 -1.13 -11.89 18.25
CA LYS A 207 -2.36 -12.17 19.01
C LYS A 207 -3.56 -12.05 18.08
N GLU A 208 -4.67 -12.68 18.42
CA GLU A 208 -5.89 -12.65 17.60
C GLU A 208 -6.36 -11.23 17.25
N HIS A 209 -6.22 -10.27 18.18
CA HIS A 209 -6.52 -8.85 17.92
C HIS A 209 -5.58 -8.16 16.92
N ASP A 210 -4.41 -8.73 16.66
CA ASP A 210 -3.48 -8.26 15.62
C ASP A 210 -3.92 -8.75 14.23
N LEU A 211 -4.84 -9.73 14.18
CA LEU A 211 -5.23 -10.50 13.00
C LEU A 211 -6.71 -10.35 12.61
N ASP A 212 -7.49 -9.60 13.39
CA ASP A 212 -8.95 -9.72 13.29
C ASP A 212 -9.61 -8.93 12.17
N GLY A 213 -8.89 -8.12 11.37
CA GLY A 213 -9.37 -7.56 10.10
C GLY A 213 -10.75 -6.85 10.06
N GLN A 214 -11.40 -6.65 11.21
CA GLN A 214 -12.76 -6.12 11.43
C GLN A 214 -12.69 -4.87 12.32
N PRO A 215 -13.69 -3.98 12.24
CA PRO A 215 -13.51 -2.56 11.90
C PRO A 215 -13.08 -1.70 13.09
N LEU A 216 -12.32 -0.64 12.79
CA LEU A 216 -12.38 0.66 13.49
C LEU A 216 -12.55 0.59 15.02
N ALA A 217 -11.53 0.12 15.75
CA ALA A 217 -11.46 0.38 17.20
C ALA A 217 -10.04 0.28 17.78
N ALA A 218 -9.17 -0.56 17.22
CA ALA A 218 -7.80 -0.62 17.71
C ALA A 218 -7.02 0.58 17.16
N GLN A 219 -7.09 1.71 17.88
CA GLN A 219 -6.02 2.71 17.94
C GLN A 219 -4.64 2.04 17.79
N GLY A 220 -4.48 0.85 18.41
CA GLY A 220 -3.30 -0.01 18.33
C GLY A 220 -2.82 -0.50 16.96
N PHE A 221 -3.65 -0.56 15.90
CA PHE A 221 -3.16 -1.04 14.59
C PHE A 221 -2.29 0.03 13.90
N LEU A 222 -2.79 1.25 13.77
CA LEU A 222 -2.01 2.38 13.27
C LEU A 222 -0.84 2.74 14.21
N ASP A 223 -0.90 2.34 15.48
CA ASP A 223 0.22 2.48 16.41
C ASP A 223 1.39 1.53 16.06
N ARG A 224 1.17 0.49 15.25
CA ARG A 224 2.12 -0.61 14.97
C ARG A 224 2.48 -0.79 13.50
N VAL A 225 1.88 0.01 12.61
CA VAL A 225 2.14 -0.04 11.16
C VAL A 225 2.79 1.25 10.70
N VAL A 226 3.84 1.13 9.89
CA VAL A 226 4.53 2.28 9.33
C VAL A 226 3.64 2.98 8.30
N PRO A 227 3.66 4.31 8.22
CA PRO A 227 2.83 5.06 7.27
C PRO A 227 2.99 4.65 5.80
N GLU A 228 4.18 4.22 5.39
CA GLU A 228 4.48 3.73 4.04
C GLU A 228 3.69 2.48 3.66
N ALA A 229 3.46 1.56 4.61
CA ALA A 229 2.64 0.38 4.36
C ALA A 229 1.15 0.72 4.20
N ILE A 230 0.69 1.79 4.88
CA ILE A 230 -0.64 2.35 4.63
C ILE A 230 -0.71 3.00 3.24
N ALA A 231 0.35 3.71 2.83
CA ALA A 231 0.46 4.33 1.52
C ALA A 231 0.50 3.31 0.36
N GLU A 232 1.12 2.16 0.56
CA GLU A 232 1.09 1.01 -0.35
C GLU A 232 -0.34 0.53 -0.59
N LEU A 233 -1.11 0.25 0.48
CA LEU A 233 -2.50 -0.15 0.31
C LEU A 233 -3.35 0.96 -0.35
N ASN A 234 -3.13 2.22 0.03
CA ASN A 234 -3.82 3.35 -0.58
C ASN A 234 -3.50 3.47 -2.08
N THR A 235 -2.27 3.13 -2.49
CA THR A 235 -1.86 3.07 -3.89
C THR A 235 -2.71 2.08 -4.68
N TRP A 236 -2.97 0.89 -4.12
CA TRP A 236 -3.82 -0.12 -4.76
C TRP A 236 -5.28 0.33 -4.81
N CYS A 237 -5.78 0.88 -3.69
CA CYS A 237 -7.14 1.41 -3.60
C CYS A 237 -7.39 2.53 -4.60
N ARG A 238 -6.41 3.42 -4.81
CA ARG A 238 -6.51 4.53 -5.76
C ARG A 238 -6.73 4.05 -7.19
N MET A 239 -6.13 2.93 -7.57
CA MET A 239 -6.29 2.39 -8.92
C MET A 239 -7.71 1.87 -9.17
N LEU A 240 -8.41 1.47 -8.12
CA LEU A 240 -9.84 1.14 -8.16
C LEU A 240 -10.75 2.36 -8.27
N TRP A 241 -10.23 3.55 -7.92
CA TRP A 241 -10.94 4.83 -8.05
C TRP A 241 -10.85 5.42 -9.47
N SER A 242 -10.02 4.83 -10.32
CA SER A 242 -9.90 5.20 -11.72
C SER A 242 -11.12 4.72 -12.51
N ARG A 243 -11.58 5.54 -13.46
CA ARG A 243 -12.59 5.12 -14.46
C ARG A 243 -12.07 4.01 -15.38
N HIS A 244 -10.75 3.92 -15.50
CA HIS A 244 -10.03 3.08 -16.44
C HIS A 244 -9.20 2.03 -15.68
N PRO A 245 -9.37 0.72 -15.95
CA PRO A 245 -8.77 -0.34 -15.14
C PRO A 245 -7.29 -0.60 -15.46
N GLY A 246 -6.69 0.05 -16.46
CA GLY A 246 -5.31 -0.21 -16.88
C GLY A 246 -4.31 -0.11 -15.74
N GLY A 247 -4.41 0.93 -14.91
CA GLY A 247 -3.56 1.07 -13.72
C GLY A 247 -3.68 -0.10 -12.75
N ALA A 248 -4.91 -0.55 -12.47
CA ALA A 248 -5.16 -1.67 -11.58
C ALA A 248 -4.65 -3.00 -12.16
N ILE A 249 -4.83 -3.23 -13.46
CA ILE A 249 -4.25 -4.39 -14.16
C ILE A 249 -2.73 -4.41 -14.03
N GLY A 250 -2.08 -3.25 -14.25
CA GLY A 250 -0.64 -3.14 -14.10
C GLY A 250 -0.16 -3.46 -12.67
N ALA A 251 -0.84 -2.92 -11.65
CA ALA A 251 -0.49 -3.21 -10.26
C ALA A 251 -0.72 -4.67 -9.88
N LEU A 252 -1.84 -5.28 -10.27
CA LEU A 252 -2.08 -6.70 -10.02
C LEU A 252 -1.01 -7.56 -10.71
N TYR A 253 -0.66 -7.26 -11.96
CA TYR A 253 0.46 -7.92 -12.64
C TYR A 253 1.78 -7.79 -11.89
N SER A 254 2.08 -6.62 -11.32
CA SER A 254 3.32 -6.41 -10.56
C SER A 254 3.43 -7.33 -9.34
N VAL A 255 2.31 -7.56 -8.63
CA VAL A 255 2.28 -8.42 -7.43
C VAL A 255 2.64 -9.85 -7.84
N GLU A 256 1.92 -10.36 -8.83
CA GLU A 256 1.99 -11.76 -9.29
C GLU A 256 3.37 -12.14 -9.83
N VAL A 257 4.02 -11.22 -10.54
CA VAL A 257 5.39 -11.43 -11.02
C VAL A 257 6.41 -11.32 -9.88
N SER A 258 6.11 -10.51 -8.86
CA SER A 258 7.05 -10.20 -7.79
C SER A 258 7.08 -11.24 -6.68
N VAL A 259 5.90 -11.71 -6.23
CA VAL A 259 5.75 -12.52 -5.02
C VAL A 259 6.66 -13.76 -4.99
N PRO A 260 6.72 -14.59 -6.07
CA PRO A 260 7.59 -15.75 -6.09
C PRO A 260 9.07 -15.44 -5.83
N SER A 261 9.55 -14.29 -6.35
CA SER A 261 10.97 -13.94 -6.32
C SER A 261 11.49 -13.67 -4.91
N TYR A 262 10.64 -13.18 -4.02
CA TYR A 262 11.03 -12.83 -2.65
C TYR A 262 10.47 -13.74 -1.57
N PHE A 263 9.50 -14.60 -1.88
CA PHE A 263 9.01 -15.60 -0.94
C PHE A 263 10.02 -16.72 -0.67
N ALA A 264 10.85 -17.08 -1.65
CA ALA A 264 11.92 -18.08 -1.45
C ALA A 264 12.97 -17.67 -0.38
N PRO A 265 13.58 -16.47 -0.41
CA PRO A 265 14.47 -16.05 0.67
C PRO A 265 13.74 -15.83 2.00
N LEU A 266 12.50 -15.35 1.98
CA LEU A 266 11.68 -15.17 3.19
C LEU A 266 11.40 -16.52 3.88
N GLU A 267 11.01 -17.55 3.13
CA GLU A 267 10.79 -18.91 3.65
C GLU A 267 12.04 -19.43 4.35
N ARG A 268 13.21 -19.29 3.71
CA ARG A 268 14.49 -19.74 4.28
C ARG A 268 14.76 -19.08 5.62
N LEU A 269 14.51 -17.77 5.75
CA LEU A 269 14.73 -17.02 6.99
C LEU A 269 13.73 -17.44 8.09
N LEU A 270 12.45 -17.58 7.75
CA LEU A 270 11.41 -17.95 8.70
C LEU A 270 11.54 -19.40 9.19
N ARG A 271 12.00 -20.33 8.33
CA ARG A 271 12.35 -21.70 8.77
C ARG A 271 13.45 -21.71 9.81
N ARG A 272 14.46 -20.82 9.70
CA ARG A 272 15.50 -20.68 10.73
C ARG A 272 14.95 -20.18 12.07
N GLN A 273 13.82 -19.45 12.04
CA GLN A 273 13.09 -19.04 13.25
C GLN A 273 12.21 -20.15 13.84
N GLY A 274 12.20 -21.33 13.21
CA GLY A 274 11.47 -22.50 13.70
C GLY A 274 10.03 -22.60 13.21
N LEU A 275 9.63 -21.84 12.19
CA LEU A 275 8.32 -22.03 11.55
C LEU A 275 8.32 -23.35 10.77
N ASP A 276 7.24 -24.12 10.94
CA ASP A 276 7.01 -25.39 10.25
C ASP A 276 6.29 -25.19 8.91
N ASP A 277 6.09 -26.29 8.18
CA ASP A 277 5.43 -26.27 6.88
C ASP A 277 3.99 -25.75 6.96
N GLU A 278 3.29 -26.01 8.07
CA GLU A 278 1.92 -25.55 8.26
C GLU A 278 1.86 -24.02 8.45
N ALA A 279 2.81 -23.45 9.20
CA ALA A 279 2.93 -22.00 9.37
C ALA A 279 3.37 -21.29 8.08
N LEU A 280 4.12 -21.98 7.22
CA LEU A 280 4.67 -21.43 5.97
C LEU A 280 3.81 -21.69 4.73
N GLU A 281 2.65 -22.35 4.88
CA GLU A 281 1.75 -22.71 3.78
C GLU A 281 1.37 -21.48 2.92
N TYR A 282 1.19 -20.31 3.53
CA TYR A 282 1.00 -19.05 2.81
C TYR A 282 2.13 -18.77 1.82
N ILE A 283 3.38 -18.84 2.29
CA ILE A 283 4.55 -18.51 1.48
C ILE A 283 4.78 -19.57 0.41
N THR A 284 4.72 -20.85 0.78
CA THR A 284 4.97 -21.95 -0.17
C THR A 284 3.90 -22.02 -1.25
N GLY A 285 2.64 -21.74 -0.93
CA GLY A 285 1.54 -21.74 -1.90
C GLY A 285 1.72 -20.72 -3.03
N HIS A 286 2.20 -19.52 -2.71
CA HIS A 286 2.44 -18.45 -3.69
C HIS A 286 3.74 -18.62 -4.49
N GLN A 287 4.69 -19.45 -4.02
CA GLN A 287 5.87 -19.78 -4.83
C GLN A 287 5.52 -20.66 -6.05
N GLU A 288 4.41 -21.41 -5.98
CA GLU A 288 3.94 -22.29 -7.05
C GLU A 288 2.81 -21.63 -7.84
N THR A 289 1.76 -21.18 -7.14
CA THR A 289 0.51 -20.69 -7.76
C THR A 289 0.73 -19.40 -8.57
N ASP A 290 1.50 -18.46 -8.02
CA ASP A 290 1.67 -17.15 -8.66
C ASP A 290 2.55 -17.22 -9.91
N VAL A 291 3.35 -18.27 -10.09
CA VAL A 291 4.09 -18.49 -11.36
C VAL A 291 3.11 -18.75 -12.50
N GLU A 292 2.04 -19.52 -12.24
CA GLU A 292 0.98 -19.74 -13.21
C GLU A 292 0.15 -18.46 -13.44
N HIS A 293 -0.20 -17.77 -12.35
CA HIS A 293 -0.95 -16.50 -12.44
C HIS A 293 -0.17 -15.43 -13.19
N ALA A 294 1.14 -15.26 -12.96
CA ALA A 294 1.98 -14.32 -13.70
C ALA A 294 1.90 -14.54 -15.22
N GLY A 295 1.93 -15.80 -15.66
CA GLY A 295 1.73 -16.14 -17.07
C GLY A 295 0.34 -15.78 -17.59
N GLN A 296 -0.71 -16.06 -16.82
CA GLN A 296 -2.09 -15.72 -17.17
C GLN A 296 -2.30 -14.20 -17.23
N TRP A 297 -1.74 -13.45 -16.27
CA TRP A 297 -1.79 -12.01 -16.22
C TRP A 297 -1.05 -11.36 -17.38
N ARG A 298 0.08 -11.92 -17.82
CA ARG A 298 0.77 -11.44 -19.02
C ARG A 298 -0.11 -11.57 -20.26
N VAL A 299 -0.74 -12.72 -20.47
CA VAL A 299 -1.66 -12.95 -21.60
C VAL A 299 -2.88 -12.02 -21.52
N LEU A 300 -3.43 -11.84 -20.32
CA LEU A 300 -4.52 -10.89 -20.08
C LEU A 300 -4.12 -9.46 -20.44
N LEU A 301 -2.96 -9.02 -19.97
CA LEU A 301 -2.43 -7.67 -20.21
C LEU A 301 -2.25 -7.42 -21.71
N GLN A 302 -1.73 -8.39 -22.46
CA GLN A 302 -1.64 -8.30 -23.92
C GLN A 302 -3.01 -8.13 -24.55
N ARG A 303 -3.96 -9.03 -24.24
CA ARG A 303 -5.35 -8.95 -24.76
C ARG A 303 -6.06 -7.66 -24.39
N TYR A 304 -5.78 -7.13 -23.18
CA TYR A 304 -6.31 -5.85 -22.73
C TYR A 304 -5.78 -4.72 -23.59
N LEU A 305 -4.46 -4.63 -23.78
CA LEU A 305 -3.80 -3.58 -24.54
C LEU A 305 -4.03 -3.67 -26.06
N GLU A 306 -4.35 -4.85 -26.60
CA GLU A 306 -4.85 -4.98 -27.97
C GLU A 306 -6.16 -4.19 -28.17
N ARG A 307 -7.03 -4.18 -27.16
CA ARG A 307 -8.33 -3.47 -27.19
C ARG A 307 -8.24 -2.04 -26.70
N ARG A 308 -7.26 -1.74 -25.84
CA ARG A 308 -7.08 -0.48 -25.12
C ARG A 308 -5.63 0.02 -25.22
N PRO A 309 -5.10 0.23 -26.44
CA PRO A 309 -3.71 0.68 -26.60
C PRO A 309 -3.45 2.04 -25.94
N GLU A 310 -4.48 2.88 -25.77
CA GLU A 310 -4.41 4.17 -25.09
C GLU A 310 -4.07 4.05 -23.60
N GLU A 311 -4.29 2.89 -22.98
CA GLU A 311 -4.05 2.67 -21.55
C GLU A 311 -2.67 2.08 -21.23
N ARG A 312 -1.79 1.94 -22.24
CA ARG A 312 -0.43 1.41 -22.08
C ARG A 312 0.36 2.14 -20.98
N THR A 313 0.29 3.47 -20.98
CA THR A 313 0.96 4.29 -19.95
C THR A 313 0.37 4.05 -18.57
N ALA A 314 -0.96 3.94 -18.45
CA ALA A 314 -1.61 3.68 -17.17
C ALA A 314 -1.22 2.30 -16.61
N VAL A 315 -1.17 1.26 -17.45
CA VAL A 315 -0.68 -0.08 -17.06
C VAL A 315 0.74 -0.02 -16.54
N TYR A 316 1.66 0.58 -17.33
CA TYR A 316 3.06 0.67 -16.95
C TYR A 316 3.28 1.44 -15.64
N GLN A 317 2.60 2.59 -15.51
CA GLN A 317 2.67 3.43 -14.33
C GLN A 317 2.05 2.77 -13.10
N GLY A 318 0.93 2.05 -13.26
CA GLY A 318 0.29 1.31 -12.18
C GLY A 318 1.20 0.20 -11.64
N ALA A 319 1.82 -0.57 -12.53
CA ALA A 319 2.74 -1.64 -12.17
C ALA A 319 3.96 -1.12 -11.39
N LEU A 320 4.64 -0.10 -11.93
CA LEU A 320 5.83 0.45 -11.28
C LEU A 320 5.50 1.18 -9.98
N LEU A 321 4.39 1.90 -9.92
CA LEU A 321 4.01 2.56 -8.67
C LEU A 321 3.72 1.54 -7.56
N SER A 322 3.01 0.46 -7.89
CA SER A 322 2.73 -0.63 -6.95
C SER A 322 4.03 -1.24 -6.43
N ALA A 323 4.91 -1.69 -7.32
CA ALA A 323 6.20 -2.28 -6.95
C ALA A 323 7.08 -1.33 -6.09
N ASN A 324 7.16 -0.06 -6.45
CA ASN A 324 7.92 0.92 -5.67
C ASN A 324 7.31 1.18 -4.29
N SER A 325 5.97 1.24 -4.19
CA SER A 325 5.31 1.44 -2.90
C SER A 325 5.53 0.27 -1.94
N ASP A 326 5.51 -0.96 -2.45
CA ASP A 326 5.78 -2.18 -1.69
C ASP A 326 7.24 -2.25 -1.21
N VAL A 327 8.21 -1.90 -2.07
CA VAL A 327 9.63 -1.80 -1.67
C VAL A 327 9.82 -0.73 -0.58
N LEU A 328 9.19 0.44 -0.73
CA LEU A 328 9.27 1.52 0.27
C LEU A 328 8.62 1.14 1.59
N ALA A 329 7.47 0.46 1.56
CA ALA A 329 6.80 -0.06 2.76
C ALA A 329 7.72 -1.04 3.51
N TRP A 330 8.34 -1.96 2.77
CA TRP A 330 9.30 -2.91 3.34
C TRP A 330 10.52 -2.22 3.96
N GLN A 331 11.20 -1.35 3.21
CA GLN A 331 12.38 -0.64 3.70
C GLN A 331 12.05 0.21 4.94
N SER A 332 10.88 0.83 4.96
CA SER A 332 10.41 1.63 6.10
C SER A 332 10.11 0.77 7.32
N ALA A 333 9.51 -0.42 7.13
CA ALA A 333 9.28 -1.37 8.22
C ALA A 333 10.62 -1.88 8.80
N VAL A 334 11.60 -2.19 7.95
CA VAL A 334 12.95 -2.59 8.40
C VAL A 334 13.64 -1.45 9.16
N ALA A 335 13.61 -0.23 8.63
CA ALA A 335 14.17 0.95 9.31
C ALA A 335 13.50 1.24 10.66
N ALA A 336 12.22 0.91 10.79
CA ALA A 336 11.43 1.09 12.01
C ALA A 336 11.70 0.04 13.11
N LEU A 337 12.47 -1.01 12.85
CA LEU A 337 12.75 -2.07 13.85
C LEU A 337 13.39 -1.54 15.13
N ALA A 338 14.31 -0.57 15.03
CA ALA A 338 14.93 0.02 16.21
C ALA A 338 13.93 0.82 17.07
N ASP A 339 12.96 1.46 16.42
CA ASP A 339 11.87 2.19 17.05
C ASP A 339 10.88 1.24 17.71
N TRP A 340 10.51 0.18 17.00
CA TRP A 340 9.68 -0.91 17.49
C TRP A 340 10.25 -1.55 18.76
N ARG A 341 11.53 -1.95 18.73
CA ARG A 341 12.22 -2.56 19.88
C ARG A 341 12.33 -1.62 21.09
N ALA A 342 12.32 -0.32 20.85
CA ALA A 342 12.29 0.69 21.91
C ALA A 342 10.87 0.99 22.42
N GLY A 343 9.84 0.29 21.91
CA GLY A 343 8.44 0.49 22.28
C GLY A 343 7.87 1.83 21.79
N ARG A 344 8.45 2.43 20.75
CA ARG A 344 7.90 3.67 20.16
C ARG A 344 6.63 3.33 19.37
N SER A 345 5.60 4.16 19.55
CA SER A 345 4.39 4.09 18.74
C SER A 345 4.62 4.80 17.40
N PHE A 346 4.12 4.22 16.33
CA PHE A 346 4.11 4.83 15.00
C PHE A 346 2.90 5.76 14.80
N ALA A 347 1.94 5.76 15.72
CA ALA A 347 0.83 6.70 15.73
C ALA A 347 1.19 8.04 16.35
N ASN A 348 2.08 8.77 15.69
CA ASN A 348 2.30 10.17 16.03
C ASN A 348 1.08 11.05 15.73
N ILE A 349 0.19 10.63 14.82
CA ILE A 349 -0.93 11.44 14.35
C ILE A 349 -2.01 11.58 15.43
N GLY A 350 -2.48 10.47 16.01
CA GLY A 350 -3.56 10.49 17.00
C GLY A 350 -3.16 11.21 18.29
N GLU A 351 -1.95 10.98 18.78
CA GLU A 351 -1.48 11.55 20.04
C GLU A 351 -1.04 13.02 19.91
N ALA A 352 -0.40 13.41 18.80
CA ALA A 352 -0.04 14.82 18.56
C ALA A 352 -1.27 15.69 18.25
N LEU A 353 -2.24 15.19 17.46
CA LEU A 353 -3.51 15.89 17.21
C LEU A 353 -4.39 15.97 18.47
N ARG A 354 -4.36 14.95 19.35
CA ARG A 354 -5.05 15.00 20.67
C ARG A 354 -4.42 16.00 21.62
N ARG A 355 -3.09 16.16 21.61
CA ARG A 355 -2.36 17.05 22.52
C ARG A 355 -2.33 18.52 22.08
N GLY A 356 -2.80 18.85 20.88
CA GLY A 356 -2.68 20.21 20.31
C GLY A 356 -1.23 20.68 20.14
N ASN A 357 -0.25 19.78 20.32
CA ASN A 357 1.18 20.08 20.31
C ASN A 357 1.76 19.70 18.94
N VAL A 358 1.28 20.35 17.88
CA VAL A 358 1.99 20.34 16.60
C VAL A 358 3.07 21.41 16.67
N ARG A 359 4.19 21.11 17.32
CA ARG A 359 5.45 21.81 17.00
C ARG A 359 6.04 21.14 15.79
N THR A 360 6.20 21.87 14.69
CA THR A 360 7.12 21.50 13.61
C THR A 360 8.45 21.14 14.26
N PRO A 361 8.95 19.90 14.12
CA PRO A 361 10.23 19.56 14.72
C PRO A 361 11.30 20.40 14.02
N ASP A 362 12.03 21.19 14.80
CA ASP A 362 13.32 21.70 14.34
C ASP A 362 14.21 20.49 14.10
N ARG A 363 14.42 20.17 12.82
CA ARG A 363 15.60 19.46 12.32
C ARG A 363 15.85 18.09 12.97
N VAL A 364 15.14 17.07 12.50
CA VAL A 364 15.59 15.67 12.54
C VAL A 364 15.49 15.18 11.11
N MET A 365 16.52 14.47 10.61
CA MET A 365 16.75 14.07 9.20
C MET A 365 17.69 15.01 8.42
N SER A 366 18.97 15.05 8.82
CA SER A 366 20.06 15.49 7.93
C SER A 366 21.18 14.45 7.77
N GLU A 367 20.99 13.22 8.22
CA GLU A 367 22.06 12.21 8.20
C GLU A 367 21.49 10.82 7.82
N ASN A 368 21.01 10.71 6.58
CA ASN A 368 21.09 9.49 5.74
C ASN A 368 20.24 9.71 4.48
N PRO A 369 20.83 10.08 3.33
CA PRO A 369 20.11 9.99 2.06
C PRO A 369 19.99 8.52 1.70
N ILE A 370 18.75 8.02 1.58
CA ILE A 370 18.48 6.81 0.81
C ILE A 370 18.69 7.19 -0.66
N GLU A 371 19.87 6.89 -1.19
CA GLU A 371 20.19 6.98 -2.62
C GLU A 371 19.56 5.78 -3.34
N GLY A 372 18.46 5.99 -4.07
CA GLY A 372 17.76 4.87 -4.75
C GLY A 372 17.08 5.17 -6.08
N TYR A 373 17.15 6.41 -6.58
CA TYR A 373 16.61 6.75 -7.90
C TYR A 373 17.70 7.34 -8.80
N PRO A 374 18.14 6.66 -9.87
CA PRO A 374 19.03 7.27 -10.84
C PRO A 374 18.28 8.42 -11.51
N ALA A 375 18.77 9.64 -11.31
CA ALA A 375 18.36 10.78 -12.10
C ALA A 375 18.80 10.52 -13.54
N GLN A 376 17.89 10.10 -14.42
CA GLN A 376 18.15 10.10 -15.84
C GLN A 376 18.29 11.55 -16.30
N ALA A 377 19.45 11.82 -16.91
CA ALA A 377 19.86 13.12 -17.40
C ALA A 377 18.87 13.65 -18.44
N ARG A 378 18.70 14.98 -18.43
CA ARG A 378 17.93 15.76 -19.41
C ARG A 378 18.46 15.62 -20.83
#